data_AF-A0A918DY53-F1
#
_entry.id   AF-A0A918DY53-F1
#
_cell.length_a   1.000
_cell.length_b   1.000
_cell.length_c   1.000
_cell.angle_alpha   90.00
_cell.angle_beta   90.00
_cell.angle_gamma   90.00
#
_symmetry.space_group_name_H-M   'P 1'
#
loop_
_entity.id
_entity.type
_entity.pdbx_description
1 polymer ?
#
loop_
_entity_poly.entity_id
_entity_poly.type
_entity_poly.pdbx_seq_one_letter_code
_entity_poly.pdbx_strand_id
1 'polypeptide(L)'
;MRVVDTTLRDLDGQESRRGEGLSAMAGVLHLRAAVIAGRAGDGDHADARLNEARALARRTGELSDYGVGWGPANVGVHAVAIASDLDEYGRAVQLAEEVRFPRGWDRARAGHHRIDLGRAHTLAGHPNDALSCPLKARRTAAQQTRYHPTARETTVLLCKGPLARRQALLEFAEWIGV
;
A
#
# COMPACT_ATOMS: atom_id res chain seq x y z
N MET A 1 22.12 -24.96 -27.16
CA MET A 1 20.84 -25.65 -26.85
C MET A 1 20.34 -25.45 -25.42
N ARG A 2 21.19 -25.27 -24.40
CA ARG A 2 20.76 -25.15 -22.99
C ARG A 2 19.77 -24.02 -22.65
N VAL A 3 19.79 -22.90 -23.38
CA VAL A 3 18.87 -21.77 -23.14
C VAL A 3 17.46 -22.08 -23.65
N VAL A 4 17.36 -22.73 -24.81
CA VAL A 4 16.08 -23.14 -25.41
C VAL A 4 15.38 -24.18 -24.52
N ASP A 5 16.13 -25.15 -23.99
CA ASP A 5 15.58 -26.15 -23.07
C ASP A 5 15.16 -25.56 -21.71
N THR A 6 15.84 -24.51 -21.23
CA THR A 6 15.44 -23.79 -20.02
C THR A 6 14.18 -22.97 -20.25
N THR A 7 14.08 -22.26 -21.38
CA THR A 7 12.88 -21.51 -21.75
C THR A 7 11.68 -22.42 -22.02
N LEU A 8 11.88 -23.61 -22.59
CA LEU A 8 10.82 -24.59 -22.78
C LEU A 8 10.36 -25.17 -21.43
N ARG A 9 11.27 -25.44 -20.49
CA ARG A 9 10.91 -25.83 -19.11
C ARG A 9 10.17 -24.74 -18.34
N ASP A 10 10.53 -23.47 -18.53
CA ASP A 10 9.85 -22.33 -17.93
C ASP A 10 8.45 -22.11 -18.53
N LEU A 11 8.21 -22.55 -19.78
CA LEU A 11 6.92 -22.50 -20.47
C LEU A 11 6.01 -23.70 -20.14
N ASP A 12 6.56 -24.91 -20.04
CA ASP A 12 5.82 -26.13 -19.67
C ASP A 12 5.28 -26.08 -18.23
N GLY A 13 5.82 -25.20 -17.37
CA GLY A 13 5.28 -24.91 -16.04
C GLY A 13 4.22 -23.78 -15.97
N GLN A 14 3.92 -23.10 -17.08
CA GLN A 14 3.03 -21.93 -17.10
C GLN A 14 1.55 -22.30 -17.12
N GLU A 15 1.16 -23.51 -17.52
CA GLU A 15 -0.26 -23.86 -17.63
C GLU A 15 -0.97 -23.84 -16.27
N SER A 16 -0.33 -24.37 -15.21
CA SER A 16 -0.83 -24.24 -13.84
C SER A 16 -0.83 -22.78 -13.36
N ARG A 17 0.18 -21.99 -13.76
CA ARG A 17 0.28 -20.55 -13.42
C ARG A 17 -0.68 -19.66 -14.21
N ARG A 18 -1.21 -20.10 -15.37
CA ARG A 18 -2.26 -19.38 -16.09
C ARG A 18 -3.52 -19.24 -15.24
N GLY A 19 -3.89 -20.30 -14.50
CA GLY A 19 -5.04 -20.25 -13.57
C GLY A 19 -4.84 -19.27 -12.42
N GLU A 20 -3.65 -19.24 -11.85
CA GLU A 20 -3.25 -18.28 -10.82
C GLU A 20 -3.17 -16.85 -11.36
N GLY A 21 -2.63 -16.66 -12.58
CA GLY A 21 -2.57 -15.38 -13.27
C GLY A 21 -3.94 -14.81 -13.61
N LEU A 22 -4.88 -15.63 -14.07
CA LEU A 22 -6.28 -15.20 -14.28
C LEU A 22 -6.95 -14.78 -12.97
N SER A 23 -6.71 -15.55 -11.89
CA SER A 23 -7.21 -15.21 -10.55
C SER A 23 -6.60 -13.91 -10.02
N ALA A 24 -5.31 -13.68 -10.27
CA ALA A 24 -4.62 -12.44 -9.93
C ALA A 24 -5.20 -11.25 -10.70
N MET A 25 -5.46 -11.40 -12.00
CA MET A 25 -6.05 -10.33 -12.82
C MET A 25 -7.48 -10.00 -12.39
N ALA A 26 -8.31 -11.02 -12.11
CA ALA A 26 -9.64 -10.80 -11.53
C ALA A 26 -9.55 -10.07 -10.17
N GLY A 27 -8.58 -10.47 -9.35
CA GLY A 27 -8.30 -9.83 -8.07
C GLY A 27 -7.88 -8.36 -8.21
N VAL A 28 -7.04 -8.03 -9.19
CA VAL A 28 -6.67 -6.64 -9.51
C VAL A 28 -7.91 -5.84 -9.93
N LEU A 29 -8.79 -6.39 -10.76
CA LEU A 29 -10.03 -5.72 -11.16
C LEU A 29 -10.95 -5.46 -9.96
N HIS A 30 -11.09 -6.41 -9.04
CA HIS A 30 -11.80 -6.20 -7.79
C HIS A 30 -11.18 -5.08 -6.95
N LEU A 31 -9.85 -5.02 -6.83
CA LEU A 31 -9.18 -3.92 -6.14
C LEU A 31 -9.45 -2.56 -6.81
N ARG A 32 -9.45 -2.50 -8.15
CA ARG A 32 -9.77 -1.26 -8.86
C ARG A 32 -11.21 -0.82 -8.61
N ALA A 33 -12.17 -1.75 -8.67
CA ALA A 33 -13.57 -1.46 -8.34
C ALA A 33 -13.72 -0.98 -6.88
N ALA A 34 -13.00 -1.60 -5.94
CA ALA A 34 -13.03 -1.19 -4.54
C ALA A 34 -12.48 0.21 -4.31
N VAL A 35 -11.38 0.57 -4.98
CA VAL A 35 -10.81 1.93 -4.91
C VAL A 35 -11.78 2.97 -5.48
N ILE A 36 -12.42 2.66 -6.61
CA ILE A 36 -13.41 3.56 -7.22
C ILE A 36 -14.60 3.76 -6.27
N ALA A 37 -15.14 2.68 -5.70
CA ALA A 37 -16.24 2.74 -4.74
C ALA A 37 -15.88 3.52 -3.47
N GLY A 38 -14.70 3.26 -2.89
CA GLY A 38 -14.21 3.97 -1.70
C GLY A 38 -14.14 5.47 -1.92
N ARG A 39 -13.59 5.91 -3.06
CA ARG A 39 -13.52 7.34 -3.43
C ARG A 39 -14.88 7.97 -3.73
N ALA A 40 -15.88 7.15 -4.07
CA ALA A 40 -17.25 7.60 -4.25
C ALA A 40 -18.04 7.63 -2.93
N GLY A 41 -17.44 7.23 -1.80
CA GLY A 41 -18.12 7.13 -0.51
C GLY A 41 -18.98 5.88 -0.34
N ASP A 42 -18.93 4.93 -1.27
CA ASP A 42 -19.69 3.67 -1.23
C ASP A 42 -18.89 2.60 -0.49
N GLY A 43 -18.93 2.66 0.85
CA GLY A 43 -18.21 1.74 1.73
C GLY A 43 -18.64 0.29 1.58
N ASP A 44 -19.95 0.04 1.44
CA ASP A 44 -20.50 -1.31 1.29
C ASP A 44 -20.00 -1.99 0.00
N HIS A 45 -20.01 -1.28 -1.12
CA HIS A 45 -19.49 -1.81 -2.37
C HIS A 45 -17.97 -1.99 -2.31
N ALA A 46 -17.25 -1.05 -1.72
CA ALA A 46 -15.81 -1.13 -1.54
C ALA A 46 -15.41 -2.38 -0.75
N ASP A 47 -16.09 -2.63 0.38
CA ASP A 47 -15.86 -3.80 1.23
C ASP A 47 -16.22 -5.11 0.54
N ALA A 48 -17.33 -5.16 -0.20
CA ALA A 48 -17.70 -6.33 -0.99
C ALA A 48 -16.60 -6.69 -2.00
N ARG A 49 -16.10 -5.71 -2.75
CA ARG A 49 -15.01 -5.94 -3.73
C ARG A 49 -13.69 -6.30 -3.07
N LEU A 50 -13.35 -5.68 -1.94
CA LEU A 50 -12.17 -6.03 -1.15
C LEU A 50 -12.22 -7.48 -0.66
N ASN A 51 -13.39 -7.96 -0.23
CA ASN A 51 -13.55 -9.33 0.25
C ASN A 51 -13.32 -10.37 -0.86
N GLU A 52 -13.79 -10.11 -2.08
CA GLU A 52 -13.48 -10.95 -3.25
C GLU A 52 -11.98 -10.97 -3.55
N ALA A 53 -11.33 -9.80 -3.54
CA ALA A 53 -9.88 -9.70 -3.74
C ALA A 53 -9.10 -10.45 -2.64
N ARG A 54 -9.51 -10.36 -1.37
CA ARG A 54 -8.92 -11.11 -0.26
C ARG A 54 -9.09 -12.61 -0.45
N ALA A 55 -10.25 -13.07 -0.88
CA ALA A 55 -10.50 -14.49 -1.12
C ALA A 55 -9.60 -15.05 -2.23
N LEU A 56 -9.41 -14.30 -3.31
CA LEU A 56 -8.48 -14.64 -4.38
C LEU A 56 -7.04 -14.65 -3.87
N ALA A 57 -6.60 -13.60 -3.18
CA ALA A 57 -5.22 -13.47 -2.69
C ALA A 57 -4.84 -14.56 -1.68
N ARG A 58 -5.79 -15.00 -0.84
CA ARG A 58 -5.57 -16.14 0.08
C ARG A 58 -5.30 -17.45 -0.66
N ARG A 59 -5.95 -17.66 -1.81
CA ARG A 59 -5.76 -18.88 -2.61
C ARG A 59 -4.50 -18.84 -3.44
N THR A 60 -4.17 -17.70 -4.04
CA THR A 60 -3.03 -17.55 -4.96
C THR A 60 -1.72 -17.26 -4.25
N GLY A 61 -1.76 -16.70 -3.04
CA GLY A 61 -0.57 -16.16 -2.40
C GLY A 61 0.00 -14.93 -3.11
N GLU A 62 1.28 -14.65 -2.86
CA GLU A 62 2.04 -13.58 -3.50
C GLU A 62 2.51 -14.02 -4.90
N LEU A 63 2.16 -13.24 -5.92
CA LEU A 63 2.55 -13.45 -7.31
C LEU A 63 3.18 -12.20 -7.87
N SER A 64 4.42 -12.33 -8.35
CA SER A 64 5.16 -11.27 -9.04
C SER A 64 4.94 -11.25 -10.55
N ASP A 65 4.14 -12.19 -11.07
CA ASP A 65 3.95 -12.39 -12.51
C ASP A 65 3.37 -11.15 -13.19
N TYR A 66 3.76 -10.96 -14.45
CA TYR A 66 3.31 -9.87 -15.32
C TYR A 66 3.54 -8.44 -14.77
N GLY A 67 4.45 -8.27 -13.79
CA GLY A 67 4.85 -6.96 -13.27
C GLY A 67 3.78 -6.23 -12.45
N VAL A 68 2.64 -6.85 -12.16
CA VAL A 68 1.53 -6.21 -11.44
C VAL A 68 1.68 -6.26 -9.92
N GLY A 69 2.46 -7.20 -9.36
CA GLY A 69 2.65 -7.35 -7.92
C GLY A 69 1.32 -7.63 -7.21
N TRP A 70 0.88 -8.89 -7.25
CA TRP A 70 -0.38 -9.36 -6.68
C TRP A 70 -0.13 -10.15 -5.39
N GLY A 71 -1.08 -10.11 -4.46
CA GLY A 71 -1.04 -10.95 -3.27
C GLY A 71 -1.65 -10.31 -2.03
N PRO A 72 -1.68 -11.05 -0.90
CA PRO A 72 -2.22 -10.57 0.38
C PRO A 72 -1.65 -9.22 0.83
N ALA A 73 -0.34 -8.98 0.64
CA ALA A 73 0.29 -7.72 1.00
C ALA A 73 -0.29 -6.53 0.21
N ASN A 74 -0.47 -6.70 -1.11
CA ASN A 74 -1.03 -5.66 -1.97
C ASN A 74 -2.50 -5.39 -1.62
N VAL A 75 -3.29 -6.44 -1.36
CA VAL A 75 -4.69 -6.29 -0.91
C VAL A 75 -4.78 -5.55 0.42
N GLY A 76 -3.91 -5.87 1.39
CA GLY A 76 -3.86 -5.19 2.68
C GLY A 76 -3.54 -3.69 2.54
N VAL A 77 -2.56 -3.33 1.72
CA VAL A 77 -2.23 -1.92 1.44
C VAL A 77 -3.42 -1.19 0.82
N HIS A 78 -4.12 -1.79 -0.14
CA HIS A 78 -5.32 -1.19 -0.73
C HIS A 78 -6.46 -1.05 0.28
N ALA A 79 -6.65 -2.01 1.18
CA ALA A 79 -7.68 -1.90 2.23
C ALA A 79 -7.45 -0.69 3.14
N VAL A 80 -6.19 -0.43 3.52
CA VAL A 80 -5.83 0.76 4.32
C VAL A 80 -6.09 2.06 3.56
N ALA A 81 -5.72 2.10 2.27
CA ALA A 81 -5.98 3.27 1.43
C ALA A 81 -7.48 3.53 1.26
N ILE A 82 -8.27 2.49 1.01
CA ILE A 82 -9.73 2.60 0.86
C ILE A 82 -10.40 3.08 2.15
N ALA A 83 -10.02 2.53 3.31
CA ALA A 83 -10.52 3.02 4.60
C ALA A 83 -10.16 4.49 4.82
N SER A 84 -8.99 4.93 4.36
CA SER A 84 -8.58 6.34 4.41
C SER A 84 -9.37 7.22 3.45
N ASP A 85 -9.71 6.72 2.26
CA ASP A 85 -10.56 7.41 1.27
C ASP A 85 -12.02 7.55 1.76
N LEU A 86 -12.46 6.65 2.64
CA LEU A 86 -13.76 6.69 3.33
C LEU A 86 -13.76 7.50 4.64
N ASP A 87 -12.66 8.22 4.93
CA ASP A 87 -12.45 8.94 6.19
C ASP A 87 -12.49 8.06 7.47
N GLU A 88 -12.39 6.74 7.34
CA GLU A 88 -12.37 5.77 8.43
C GLU A 88 -10.95 5.59 8.99
N TYR A 89 -10.30 6.69 9.40
CA TYR A 89 -8.88 6.70 9.75
C TYR A 89 -8.49 5.74 10.88
N GLY A 90 -9.37 5.55 11.88
CA GLY A 90 -9.17 4.56 12.93
C GLY A 90 -9.14 3.12 12.39
N ARG A 91 -10.05 2.80 11.46
CA ARG A 91 -10.08 1.50 10.78
C ARG A 91 -8.86 1.32 9.89
N ALA A 92 -8.42 2.37 9.18
CA ALA A 92 -7.22 2.33 8.37
C ALA A 92 -5.97 1.97 9.20
N VAL A 93 -5.85 2.53 10.41
CA VAL A 93 -4.77 2.18 11.36
C VAL A 93 -4.86 0.72 11.78
N GLN A 94 -6.05 0.23 12.17
CA GLN A 94 -6.25 -1.18 12.56
C GLN A 94 -5.88 -2.15 11.42
N LEU A 95 -6.36 -1.88 10.21
CA LEU A 95 -6.04 -2.69 9.03
C LEU A 95 -4.54 -2.72 8.73
N ALA A 96 -3.82 -1.63 9.00
CA ALA A 96 -2.37 -1.57 8.78
C ALA A 96 -1.60 -2.51 9.71
N GLU A 97 -2.13 -2.83 10.89
CA GLU A 97 -1.52 -3.79 11.83
C GLU A 97 -1.51 -5.22 11.29
N GLU A 98 -2.36 -5.53 10.30
CA GLU A 98 -2.44 -6.85 9.65
C GLU A 98 -1.53 -6.96 8.42
N VAL A 99 -1.04 -5.84 7.88
CA VAL A 99 -0.24 -5.85 6.65
C VAL A 99 1.14 -6.45 6.92
N ARG A 100 1.50 -7.49 6.15
CA ARG A 100 2.80 -8.15 6.19
C ARG A 100 3.44 -8.11 4.82
N PHE A 101 4.62 -7.47 4.72
CA PHE A 101 5.37 -7.43 3.46
C PHE A 101 6.30 -8.63 3.35
N PRO A 102 6.23 -9.42 2.26
CA PRO A 102 7.21 -10.47 2.03
C PRO A 102 8.61 -9.88 1.77
N ARG A 103 9.65 -10.69 1.94
CA ARG A 103 11.01 -10.27 1.62
C ARG A 103 11.11 -9.91 0.13
N GLY A 104 11.68 -8.74 -0.16
CA GLY A 104 11.83 -8.27 -1.55
C GLY A 104 10.57 -7.64 -2.12
N TRP A 105 9.52 -7.40 -1.31
CA TRP A 105 8.35 -6.66 -1.77
C TRP A 105 8.70 -5.27 -2.26
N ASP A 106 7.86 -4.73 -3.15
CA ASP A 106 8.09 -3.48 -3.85
C ASP A 106 8.29 -2.31 -2.87
N ARG A 107 9.49 -1.73 -2.89
CA ARG A 107 9.87 -0.63 -2.00
C ARG A 107 9.06 0.63 -2.24
N ALA A 108 8.67 0.91 -3.48
CA ALA A 108 7.86 2.09 -3.81
C ALA A 108 6.43 1.92 -3.27
N ARG A 109 5.85 0.72 -3.38
CA ARG A 109 4.53 0.44 -2.75
C ARG A 109 4.60 0.50 -1.23
N ALA A 110 5.67 -0.02 -0.63
CA ALA A 110 5.88 0.07 0.81
C ALA A 110 6.16 1.50 1.29
N GLY A 111 6.72 2.35 0.42
CA GLY A 111 6.88 3.78 0.65
C GLY A 111 5.54 4.49 0.65
N HIS A 112 4.75 4.31 -0.43
CA HIS A 112 3.41 4.86 -0.58
C HIS A 112 2.50 4.49 0.59
N HIS A 113 2.40 3.20 0.92
CA HIS A 113 1.59 2.74 2.05
C HIS A 113 1.92 3.46 3.36
N ARG A 114 3.21 3.69 3.64
CA ARG A 114 3.64 4.41 4.85
C ARG A 114 3.28 5.89 4.80
N ILE A 115 3.26 6.51 3.62
CA ILE A 115 2.82 7.89 3.47
C ILE A 115 1.34 8.00 3.83
N ASP A 116 0.50 7.13 3.27
CA ASP A 116 -0.94 7.10 3.55
C ASP A 116 -1.23 6.81 5.02
N LEU A 117 -0.52 5.83 5.59
CA LEU A 117 -0.64 5.47 7.01
C LEU A 117 -0.22 6.63 7.93
N GLY A 118 0.77 7.43 7.53
CA GLY A 118 1.14 8.65 8.25
C GLY A 118 -0.01 9.66 8.31
N ARG A 119 -0.72 9.86 7.19
CA ARG A 119 -1.93 10.70 7.15
C ARG A 119 -3.02 10.12 8.04
N ALA A 120 -3.30 8.81 7.94
CA ALA A 120 -4.30 8.14 8.75
C ALA A 120 -4.01 8.28 10.26
N HIS A 121 -2.78 8.04 10.73
CA HIS A 121 -2.41 8.28 12.12
C HIS A 121 -2.57 9.75 12.53
N THR A 122 -2.25 10.70 11.64
CA THR A 122 -2.39 12.12 11.96
C THR A 122 -3.85 12.47 12.20
N LEU A 123 -4.75 12.03 11.31
CA LEU A 123 -6.18 12.31 11.37
C LEU A 123 -6.91 11.48 12.44
N ALA A 124 -6.35 10.33 12.83
CA ALA A 124 -6.81 9.53 13.97
C ALA A 124 -6.30 10.03 15.34
N GLY A 125 -5.48 11.09 15.39
CA GLY A 125 -4.98 11.64 16.66
C GLY A 125 -3.83 10.83 17.28
N HIS A 126 -3.03 10.13 16.47
CA HIS A 126 -1.86 9.35 16.87
C HIS A 126 -0.54 10.01 16.44
N PRO A 127 -0.15 11.17 17.02
CA PRO A 127 0.90 12.01 16.49
C PRO A 127 2.29 11.33 16.43
N ASN A 128 2.65 10.52 17.43
CA ASN A 128 3.96 9.85 17.45
C ASN A 128 4.10 8.85 16.29
N ASP A 129 3.07 8.03 16.06
CA ASP A 129 3.06 7.07 14.96
C ASP A 129 2.99 7.77 13.61
N ALA A 130 2.24 8.87 13.54
CA ALA A 130 2.14 9.73 12.38
C ALA A 130 3.49 10.27 11.91
N LEU A 131 4.37 10.72 12.82
CA LEU A 131 5.74 11.12 12.47
C LEU A 131 6.63 9.93 12.08
N SER A 132 6.43 8.77 12.71
CA SER A 132 7.25 7.58 12.44
C SER A 132 7.11 7.08 11.00
N CYS A 133 5.92 7.22 10.43
CA CYS A 133 5.53 6.73 9.11
C CYS A 133 6.30 7.41 7.95
N PRO A 134 6.28 8.73 7.77
CA PRO A 134 7.04 9.42 6.72
C PRO A 134 8.56 9.27 6.90
N LEU A 135 9.06 9.15 8.14
CA LEU A 135 10.48 8.81 8.39
C LEU A 135 10.83 7.41 7.85
N LYS A 136 9.98 6.42 8.07
CA LYS A 136 10.13 5.07 7.50
C LYS A 136 9.96 5.07 5.98
N ALA A 137 9.05 5.89 5.44
CA ALA A 137 8.86 6.08 4.00
C ALA A 137 10.14 6.63 3.35
N ARG A 138 10.75 7.68 3.91
CA ARG A 138 12.04 8.23 3.43
C ARG A 138 13.14 7.19 3.36
N ARG A 139 13.27 6.32 4.36
CA ARG A 139 14.26 5.22 4.33
C ARG A 139 13.96 4.18 3.24
N THR A 140 12.68 3.98 2.91
CA THR A 140 12.26 2.93 1.99
C THR A 140 12.25 3.41 0.53
N ALA A 141 11.70 4.60 0.26
CA ALA A 141 11.53 5.17 -1.07
C ALA A 141 11.70 6.70 -1.00
N ALA A 142 12.95 7.15 -0.79
CA ALA A 142 13.28 8.55 -0.52
C ALA A 142 12.77 9.52 -1.61
N GLN A 143 13.03 9.23 -2.88
CA GLN A 143 12.63 10.09 -3.99
C GLN A 143 11.10 10.23 -4.08
N GLN A 144 10.39 9.10 -4.04
CA GLN A 144 8.92 9.11 -4.02
C GLN A 144 8.39 9.89 -2.82
N THR A 145 8.92 9.65 -1.62
CA THR A 145 8.47 10.33 -0.39
C THR A 145 8.70 11.84 -0.48
N ARG A 146 9.84 12.28 -1.03
CA ARG A 146 10.20 13.71 -1.13
C ARG A 146 9.18 14.51 -1.96
N TYR A 147 8.64 13.89 -3.00
CA TYR A 147 7.77 14.56 -3.97
C TYR A 147 6.29 14.16 -3.86
N HIS A 148 5.93 13.33 -2.88
CA HIS A 148 4.53 12.91 -2.71
C HIS A 148 3.69 14.02 -2.05
N PRO A 149 2.55 14.42 -2.64
CA PRO A 149 1.68 15.47 -2.07
C PRO A 149 1.23 15.16 -0.64
N THR A 150 0.72 13.94 -0.42
CA THR A 150 0.25 13.49 0.90
C THR A 150 1.35 13.54 1.97
N ALA A 151 2.62 13.27 1.62
CA ALA A 151 3.72 13.35 2.58
C ALA A 151 3.98 14.81 3.00
N ARG A 152 3.93 15.75 2.05
CA ARG A 152 4.05 17.19 2.33
C ARG A 152 2.89 17.70 3.18
N GLU A 153 1.65 17.40 2.77
CA GLU A 153 0.45 17.78 3.50
C GLU A 153 0.44 17.26 4.94
N THR A 154 0.78 15.98 5.12
CA THR A 154 0.90 15.36 6.45
C THR A 154 1.97 16.06 7.28
N THR A 155 3.11 16.41 6.69
CA THR A 155 4.18 17.13 7.39
C THR A 155 3.73 18.50 7.85
N VAL A 156 3.05 19.27 6.99
CA VAL A 156 2.49 20.58 7.35
C VAL A 156 1.50 20.45 8.50
N LEU A 157 0.65 19.42 8.49
CA LEU A 157 -0.31 19.18 9.57
C LEU A 157 0.40 18.85 10.89
N LEU A 158 1.44 18.01 10.85
CA LEU A 158 2.25 17.68 12.03
C LEU A 158 2.98 18.89 12.60
N CYS A 159 3.48 19.80 11.75
CA CYS A 159 4.13 21.04 12.15
C CYS A 159 3.20 22.03 12.85
N LYS A 160 1.88 21.89 12.66
CA LYS A 160 0.86 22.67 13.38
C LYS A 160 0.37 21.98 14.65
N GLY A 161 0.82 20.76 14.90
CA GLY A 161 0.35 19.90 15.98
C GLY A 161 1.30 19.83 17.18
N PRO A 162 1.04 18.89 18.11
CA PRO A 162 1.82 18.71 19.33
C PRO A 162 3.31 18.40 19.12
N LEU A 163 3.68 17.93 17.91
CA LEU A 163 5.05 17.55 17.57
C LEU A 163 5.86 18.67 16.91
N ALA A 164 5.30 19.88 16.75
CA ALA A 164 5.91 20.98 16.02
C ALA A 164 7.38 21.28 16.41
N ARG A 165 7.74 21.07 17.69
CA ARG A 165 9.09 21.32 18.22
C ARG A 165 10.01 20.11 18.21
N ARG A 166 9.56 18.94 17.73
CA ARG A 166 10.41 17.75 17.66
C ARG A 166 11.44 17.93 16.56
N GLN A 167 12.71 17.81 16.92
CA GLN A 167 13.85 17.92 16.00
C GLN A 167 13.70 17.04 14.75
N ALA A 168 13.30 15.78 14.93
CA ALA A 168 13.09 14.85 13.82
C ALA A 168 12.00 15.29 12.83
N LEU A 169 10.97 16.03 13.28
CA LEU A 169 9.96 16.60 12.39
C LEU A 169 10.51 17.81 11.64
N LEU A 170 11.24 18.69 12.33
CA LEU A 170 11.88 19.86 11.70
C LEU A 170 12.87 19.45 10.60
N GLU A 171 13.73 18.49 10.89
CA GLU A 171 14.68 17.93 9.89
C GLU A 171 13.96 17.25 8.72
N PHE A 172 12.80 16.62 8.98
CA PHE A 172 12.00 16.03 7.92
C PHE A 172 11.31 17.10 7.06
N ALA A 173 10.78 18.15 7.68
CA ALA A 173 10.12 19.27 7.02
C ALA A 173 11.10 20.02 6.10
N GLU A 174 12.28 20.37 6.63
CA GLU A 174 13.36 20.95 5.83
C GLU A 174 13.74 20.04 4.66
N TRP A 175 13.89 18.74 4.93
CA TRP A 175 14.23 17.79 3.88
C TRP A 175 13.13 17.71 2.81
N ILE A 176 11.85 17.64 3.15
CA ILE A 176 10.76 17.50 2.16
C ILE A 176 10.39 18.85 1.49
N GLY A 177 10.87 19.95 2.05
CA GLY A 177 10.77 21.30 1.50
C GLY A 177 9.53 22.07 1.97
N VAL A 178 9.15 21.94 3.24
CA VAL A 178 8.05 22.67 3.89
C VAL A 178 8.49 23.31 5.20
#